data_AF-A0A1G2YFT3-F1
#
_entry.id   AF-A0A1G2YFT3-F1
#
_cell.length_a   1.000
_cell.length_b   1.000
_cell.length_c   1.000
_cell.angle_alpha   90.00
_cell.angle_beta   90.00
_cell.angle_gamma   90.00
#
_symmetry.space_group_name_H-M   'P 1'
#
loop_
_entity.id
_entity.type
_entity.pdbx_description
1 polymer ?
#
loop_
_entity_poly.entity_id
_entity_poly.type
_entity_poly.pdbx_seq_one_letter_code
_entity_poly.pdbx_strand_id
1 'polypeptide(L)'
;MKASKFLVLTAAVFFAGCGIEEPVERVSLEPRPYVWQLPPAYRDVQLGKSTSADVLESIKRYEAEIISESESVIASCGEKKDTYQFWLTMAGFDEEDFTVTRKYFLAIDEKPWYVNWNIKTYGQKLRFDAEITMDKATLTEPYTSENQKRIAIIRKSLEYFRDDIMQVRQDNRILDTGAMMTNQTFERILYVLDKSPAFATRLDEPKGLTFDHLTLGKGRVQMLLNKNIVTFKIRIGRPLPLIWDAK
;
A
#
# COMPACT_ATOMS: atom_id res chain seq x y z
N MET A 1 -40.98 -19.62 67.28
CA MET A 1 -41.20 -18.82 66.05
C MET A 1 -39.91 -18.75 65.27
N LYS A 2 -39.91 -19.30 64.06
CA LYS A 2 -38.73 -19.39 63.15
C LYS A 2 -38.54 -18.05 62.44
N ALA A 3 -37.35 -17.46 62.56
CA ALA A 3 -36.94 -16.33 61.72
C ALA A 3 -35.96 -16.84 60.66
N SER A 4 -36.48 -16.93 59.44
CA SER A 4 -35.76 -17.06 58.17
C SER A 4 -34.76 -15.91 58.00
N LYS A 5 -33.51 -16.20 57.64
CA LYS A 5 -32.59 -15.23 57.03
C LYS A 5 -31.74 -15.89 55.95
N PHE A 6 -32.15 -15.59 54.71
CA PHE A 6 -31.32 -15.24 53.55
C PHE A 6 -30.03 -16.03 53.32
N LEU A 7 -30.14 -17.01 52.42
CA LEU A 7 -29.04 -17.57 51.65
C LEU A 7 -28.59 -16.51 50.61
N VAL A 8 -27.52 -15.77 50.90
CA VAL A 8 -26.83 -14.93 49.90
C VAL A 8 -25.97 -15.86 49.06
N LEU A 9 -26.45 -16.16 47.85
CA LEU A 9 -25.70 -16.92 46.85
C LEU A 9 -24.69 -15.96 46.20
N THR A 10 -23.50 -15.86 46.77
CA THR A 10 -22.38 -15.11 46.19
C THR A 10 -21.87 -15.87 44.97
N ALA A 11 -22.29 -15.46 43.77
CA ALA A 11 -21.72 -15.94 42.52
C ALA A 11 -20.32 -15.34 42.33
N ALA A 12 -19.32 -15.95 42.97
CA ALA A 12 -17.93 -15.68 42.71
C ALA A 12 -17.56 -16.31 41.36
N VAL A 13 -17.69 -15.53 40.28
CA VAL A 13 -17.07 -15.85 38.99
C VAL A 13 -15.58 -15.59 39.12
N PHE A 14 -14.86 -16.56 39.67
CA PHE A 14 -13.41 -16.62 39.56
C PHE A 14 -13.05 -16.95 38.11
N PHE A 15 -12.79 -15.92 37.30
CA PHE A 15 -11.97 -16.03 36.10
C PHE A 15 -10.52 -16.27 36.52
N ALA A 16 -10.24 -17.44 37.11
CA ALA A 16 -8.90 -18.02 37.16
C ALA A 16 -8.69 -18.77 35.83
N GLY A 17 -8.47 -18.01 34.76
CA GLY A 17 -8.19 -18.51 33.43
C GLY A 17 -7.05 -17.70 32.84
N CYS A 18 -5.94 -18.38 32.55
CA CYS A 18 -4.70 -17.91 31.97
C CYS A 18 -4.76 -16.57 31.21
N GLY A 19 -3.93 -15.62 31.65
CA GLY A 19 -3.39 -14.49 30.87
C GLY A 19 -4.19 -14.06 29.64
N ILE A 20 -5.29 -13.33 29.87
CA ILE A 20 -5.85 -12.43 28.86
C ILE A 20 -5.42 -11.02 29.25
N GLU A 21 -4.11 -10.77 29.29
CA GLU A 21 -3.58 -9.42 29.06
C GLU A 21 -3.70 -9.14 27.55
N GLU A 22 -4.93 -9.13 27.05
CA GLU A 22 -5.20 -8.56 25.74
C GLU A 22 -5.98 -7.28 26.01
N PRO A 23 -5.27 -6.14 26.06
CA PRO A 23 -5.73 -4.97 26.78
C PRO A 23 -6.94 -4.34 26.13
N VAL A 24 -7.67 -3.60 26.96
CA VAL A 24 -8.81 -2.71 26.65
C VAL A 24 -8.54 -1.74 25.48
N GLU A 25 -7.29 -1.62 25.02
CA GLU A 25 -6.87 -0.93 23.79
C GLU A 25 -7.50 -1.48 22.50
N ARG A 26 -8.02 -2.72 22.52
CA ARG A 26 -8.71 -3.40 21.39
C ARG A 26 -9.99 -2.70 20.88
N VAL A 27 -10.49 -1.67 21.56
CA VAL A 27 -11.71 -0.94 21.17
C VAL A 27 -11.44 0.56 20.99
N SER A 28 -10.20 0.94 20.68
CA SER A 28 -9.89 2.32 20.31
C SER A 28 -10.32 2.61 18.86
N LEU A 29 -10.88 3.80 18.63
CA LEU A 29 -11.18 4.30 17.28
C LEU A 29 -9.86 4.60 16.56
N GLU A 30 -9.82 4.33 15.25
CA GLU A 30 -8.68 4.71 14.42
C GLU A 30 -8.42 6.22 14.56
N PRO A 31 -7.23 6.67 14.97
CA PRO A 31 -6.91 8.09 14.99
C PRO A 31 -6.78 8.62 13.56
N ARG A 32 -7.08 9.90 13.34
CA ARG A 32 -6.92 10.54 12.03
C ARG A 32 -5.43 10.71 11.69
N PRO A 33 -5.04 10.69 10.40
CA PRO A 33 -5.90 10.51 9.22
C PRO A 33 -6.29 9.05 8.99
N TYR A 34 -7.52 8.80 8.53
CA TYR A 34 -7.96 7.43 8.24
C TYR A 34 -7.29 6.90 6.96
N VAL A 35 -6.97 5.60 6.89
CA VAL A 35 -6.34 4.99 5.69
C VAL A 35 -7.06 5.35 4.38
N TRP A 36 -8.40 5.39 4.39
CA TRP A 36 -9.20 5.72 3.21
C TRP A 36 -9.12 7.20 2.78
N GLN A 37 -8.64 8.09 3.65
CA GLN A 37 -8.42 9.52 3.38
C GLN A 37 -7.01 9.83 2.86
N LEU A 38 -6.11 8.85 2.81
CA LEU A 38 -4.73 9.03 2.37
C LEU A 38 -4.54 9.12 0.84
N PRO A 39 -5.35 8.47 -0.02
CA PRO A 39 -5.15 8.52 -1.48
C PRO A 39 -5.43 9.84 -2.24
N PRO A 40 -6.13 10.88 -1.73
CA PRO A 40 -6.40 12.11 -2.50
C PRO A 40 -5.15 12.72 -3.15
N ALA A 41 -4.04 12.90 -2.41
CA ALA A 41 -2.81 13.46 -2.96
C ALA A 41 -2.33 12.70 -4.21
N TYR A 42 -2.29 11.37 -4.15
CA TYR A 42 -1.97 10.51 -5.28
C TYR A 42 -2.93 10.66 -6.47
N ARG A 43 -4.22 10.89 -6.22
CA ARG A 43 -5.23 11.02 -7.27
C ARG A 43 -5.19 12.38 -7.95
N ASP A 44 -4.82 13.43 -7.22
CA ASP A 44 -4.77 14.79 -7.74
C ASP A 44 -3.55 14.99 -8.67
N VAL A 45 -2.47 14.24 -8.45
CA VAL A 45 -1.30 14.20 -9.34
C VAL A 45 -1.63 13.47 -10.64
N GLN A 46 -1.43 14.13 -11.78
CA GLN A 46 -1.74 13.61 -13.11
C GLN A 46 -0.47 13.42 -13.96
N LEU A 47 -0.32 12.22 -14.53
CA LEU A 47 0.78 11.91 -15.46
C LEU A 47 0.77 12.83 -16.68
N GLY A 48 1.95 13.31 -17.09
CA GLY A 48 2.17 14.17 -18.24
C GLY A 48 1.52 15.55 -18.16
N LYS A 49 1.07 15.95 -16.97
CA LYS A 49 0.37 17.23 -16.75
C LYS A 49 0.84 17.97 -15.52
N SER A 50 0.90 17.29 -14.37
CA SER A 50 1.36 17.89 -13.13
C SER A 50 2.86 18.21 -13.23
N THR A 51 3.24 19.41 -12.83
CA THR A 51 4.63 19.87 -12.70
C THR A 51 5.13 19.63 -11.27
N SER A 52 6.43 19.82 -11.05
CA SER A 52 7.02 19.75 -9.69
C SER A 52 6.38 20.76 -8.73
N ALA A 53 6.06 21.96 -9.21
CA ALA A 53 5.37 22.99 -8.42
C ALA A 53 3.96 22.55 -8.00
N ASP A 54 3.16 22.00 -8.93
CA ASP A 54 1.81 21.49 -8.63
C ASP A 54 1.87 20.35 -7.59
N VAL A 55 2.88 19.49 -7.69
CA VAL A 55 3.08 18.39 -6.75
C VAL A 55 3.49 18.92 -5.38
N LEU A 56 4.45 19.84 -5.27
CA LEU A 56 4.87 20.42 -3.98
C LEU A 56 3.70 21.08 -3.23
N GLU A 57 2.80 21.75 -3.94
CA GLU A 57 1.63 22.40 -3.35
C GLU A 57 0.60 21.39 -2.81
N SER A 58 0.48 20.22 -3.45
CA SER A 58 -0.65 19.30 -3.23
C SER A 58 -0.30 17.97 -2.58
N ILE A 59 0.97 17.56 -2.58
CA ILE A 59 1.41 16.23 -2.12
C ILE A 59 1.34 16.09 -0.60
N LYS A 60 1.54 17.18 0.15
CA LYS A 60 1.37 17.23 1.60
C LYS A 60 -0.05 17.66 1.95
N ARG A 61 -0.77 16.79 2.64
CA ARG A 61 -2.17 16.97 3.08
C ARG A 61 -2.32 17.05 4.59
N TYR A 62 -1.39 16.46 5.34
CA TYR A 62 -1.48 16.41 6.80
C TYR A 62 -0.25 17.05 7.45
N GLU A 63 -0.45 17.66 8.62
CA GLU A 63 0.62 18.33 9.35
C GLU A 63 1.77 17.38 9.72
N ALA A 64 1.44 16.14 10.05
CA ALA A 64 2.38 15.07 10.41
C ALA A 64 3.22 14.55 9.23
N GLU A 65 2.94 14.98 8.00
CA GLU A 65 3.72 14.55 6.83
C GLU A 65 5.00 15.36 6.66
N ILE A 66 6.04 14.65 6.24
CA ILE A 66 7.36 15.18 5.90
C ILE A 66 7.53 15.06 4.39
N ILE A 67 7.97 16.15 3.78
CA ILE A 67 8.33 16.19 2.36
C ILE A 67 9.82 15.88 2.24
N SER A 68 10.14 15.05 1.26
CA SER A 68 11.49 14.71 0.83
C SER A 68 11.58 14.96 -0.67
N GLU A 69 12.64 15.62 -1.12
CA GLU A 69 12.76 16.06 -2.50
C GLU A 69 14.19 15.86 -3.03
N SER A 70 14.26 15.55 -4.32
CA SER A 70 15.47 15.54 -5.13
C SER A 70 15.22 16.32 -6.42
N GLU A 71 16.18 16.31 -7.33
CA GLU A 71 16.03 16.97 -8.64
C GLU A 71 14.88 16.39 -9.48
N SER A 72 14.60 15.08 -9.36
CA SER A 72 13.62 14.39 -10.20
C SER A 72 12.53 13.64 -9.43
N VAL A 73 12.47 13.76 -8.09
CA VAL A 73 11.51 13.03 -7.25
C VAL A 73 11.03 13.91 -6.10
N ILE A 74 9.72 13.88 -5.85
CA ILE A 74 9.12 14.47 -4.65
C ILE A 74 8.31 13.39 -3.94
N ALA A 75 8.53 13.24 -2.65
CA ALA A 75 7.80 12.32 -1.79
C ALA A 75 7.22 13.05 -0.57
N SER A 76 6.03 12.63 -0.16
CA SER A 76 5.41 12.99 1.11
C SER A 76 5.17 11.71 1.89
N CYS A 77 5.64 11.64 3.13
CA CYS A 77 5.46 10.48 3.98
C CYS A 77 4.97 10.88 5.36
N GLY A 78 4.19 10.00 6.00
CA GLY A 78 3.69 10.21 7.35
C GLY A 78 3.56 8.89 8.09
N GLU A 79 3.64 8.97 9.41
CA GLU A 79 3.37 7.85 10.31
C GLU A 79 2.41 8.28 11.41
N LYS A 80 1.65 7.31 11.92
CA LYS A 80 0.84 7.52 13.13
C LYS A 80 1.65 7.08 14.33
N LYS A 81 1.85 8.02 15.27
CA LYS A 81 2.46 7.75 16.58
C LYS A 81 1.75 6.60 17.29
N ASP A 82 2.52 5.76 17.95
CA ASP A 82 2.06 4.61 18.75
C ASP A 82 1.29 3.55 17.95
N THR A 83 1.40 3.57 16.62
CA THR A 83 0.82 2.56 15.72
C THR A 83 1.87 1.96 14.81
N TYR A 84 1.49 0.93 14.05
CA TYR A 84 2.30 0.34 12.98
C TYR A 84 1.85 0.83 11.60
N GLN A 85 1.26 2.04 11.56
CA GLN A 85 0.70 2.62 10.36
C GLN A 85 1.58 3.75 9.83
N PHE A 86 1.93 3.64 8.56
CA PHE A 86 2.61 4.70 7.82
C PHE A 86 2.14 4.74 6.37
N TRP A 87 2.40 5.84 5.69
CA TRP A 87 2.08 6.00 4.28
C TRP A 87 3.11 6.87 3.58
N LEU A 88 3.17 6.70 2.26
CA LEU A 88 3.92 7.56 1.37
C LEU A 88 3.13 7.83 0.08
N THR A 89 3.27 9.04 -0.43
CA THR A 89 2.93 9.41 -1.80
C THR A 89 4.21 9.90 -2.45
N MET A 90 4.52 9.45 -3.66
CA MET A 90 5.74 9.82 -4.36
C MET A 90 5.44 10.08 -5.84
N ALA A 91 6.08 11.09 -6.41
CA ALA A 91 6.00 11.42 -7.82
C ALA A 91 7.42 11.54 -8.39
N GLY A 92 7.67 10.85 -9.49
CA GLY A 92 8.88 10.94 -10.29
C GLY A 92 8.61 11.76 -11.55
N PHE A 93 9.56 12.64 -11.88
CA PHE A 93 9.49 13.57 -12.99
C PHE A 93 10.37 13.12 -14.14
N ASP A 94 10.01 13.53 -15.34
CA ASP A 94 10.91 13.52 -16.49
C ASP A 94 11.83 14.76 -16.44
N GLU A 95 13.12 14.57 -16.71
CA GLU A 95 14.11 15.66 -16.68
C GLU A 95 13.98 16.61 -17.88
N GLU A 96 13.42 16.16 -19.00
CA GLU A 96 13.27 16.98 -20.21
C GLU A 96 11.98 17.80 -20.16
N ASP A 97 10.85 17.14 -19.84
CA ASP A 97 9.53 17.76 -19.87
C ASP A 97 9.11 18.38 -18.52
N PHE A 98 9.82 18.10 -17.42
CA PHE A 98 9.49 18.54 -16.05
C PHE A 98 8.06 18.17 -15.60
N THR A 99 7.46 17.15 -16.22
CA THR A 99 6.13 16.64 -15.87
C THR A 99 6.24 15.30 -15.17
N VAL A 100 5.23 14.98 -14.35
CA VAL A 100 5.17 13.69 -13.67
C VAL A 100 5.03 12.56 -14.69
N THR A 101 5.99 11.63 -14.70
CA THR A 101 5.91 10.40 -15.51
C THR A 101 5.55 9.19 -14.68
N ARG A 102 5.75 9.25 -13.37
CA ARG A 102 5.54 8.14 -12.44
C ARG A 102 4.95 8.66 -11.14
N LYS A 103 3.98 7.95 -10.59
CA LYS A 103 3.45 8.24 -9.25
C LYS A 103 3.13 6.97 -8.50
N TYR A 104 3.28 7.04 -7.18
CA TYR A 104 3.19 5.92 -6.26
C TYR A 104 2.42 6.35 -5.02
N PHE A 105 1.66 5.41 -4.48
CA PHE A 105 1.03 5.53 -3.18
C PHE A 105 1.21 4.22 -2.42
N LEU A 106 1.75 4.29 -1.20
CA LEU A 106 1.85 3.18 -0.27
C LEU A 106 1.14 3.56 1.02
N ALA A 107 0.30 2.68 1.54
CA ALA A 107 -0.15 2.73 2.93
C ALA A 107 -0.01 1.35 3.54
N ILE A 108 0.65 1.29 4.70
CA ILE A 108 0.88 0.07 5.45
C ILE A 108 0.27 0.23 6.82
N ASP A 109 -0.37 -0.83 7.26
CA ASP A 109 -0.80 -1.05 8.62
C ASP A 109 -0.53 -2.51 8.97
N GLU A 110 0.61 -2.78 9.59
CA GLU A 110 1.03 -4.17 9.85
C GLU A 110 0.07 -4.88 10.79
N LYS A 111 -0.57 -4.11 11.66
CA LYS A 111 -1.36 -4.59 12.76
C LYS A 111 -2.62 -3.72 12.93
N PRO A 112 -3.64 -3.94 12.09
CA PRO A 112 -4.90 -3.22 12.18
C PRO A 112 -5.69 -3.70 13.41
N TRP A 113 -5.36 -3.16 14.59
CA TRP A 113 -5.96 -3.54 15.88
C TRP A 113 -7.25 -2.76 16.22
N TYR A 114 -7.62 -1.79 15.38
CA TYR A 114 -8.75 -0.89 15.63
C TYR A 114 -10.03 -1.40 14.96
N VAL A 115 -11.17 -1.12 15.59
CA VAL A 115 -12.49 -1.37 15.00
C VAL A 115 -12.69 -0.34 13.88
N ASN A 116 -12.34 -0.72 12.66
CA ASN A 116 -12.62 0.11 11.49
C ASN A 116 -14.08 -0.09 11.06
N TRP A 117 -14.95 0.87 11.40
CA TRP A 117 -16.34 0.91 10.92
C TRP A 117 -16.42 1.02 9.38
N ASN A 118 -15.34 1.46 8.74
CA ASN A 118 -15.24 1.41 7.29
C ASN A 118 -14.89 -0.01 6.84
N ILE A 119 -15.94 -0.76 6.48
CA ILE A 119 -15.87 -2.11 5.92
C ILE A 119 -14.84 -2.19 4.77
N LYS A 120 -14.65 -1.11 3.99
CA LYS A 120 -13.76 -1.10 2.82
C LYS A 120 -12.28 -1.24 3.14
N THR A 121 -11.80 -0.83 4.32
CA THR A 121 -10.38 -0.92 4.69
C THR A 121 -10.10 -1.92 5.80
N TYR A 122 -11.15 -2.61 6.28
CA TYR A 122 -11.05 -3.54 7.40
C TYR A 122 -10.05 -4.68 7.12
N GLY A 123 -9.02 -4.79 7.96
CA GLY A 123 -8.00 -5.83 7.85
C GLY A 123 -7.08 -5.72 6.64
N GLN A 124 -7.10 -4.60 5.90
CA GLN A 124 -6.11 -4.33 4.87
C GLN A 124 -4.79 -3.93 5.54
N LYS A 125 -3.72 -4.66 5.23
CA LYS A 125 -2.39 -4.44 5.80
C LYS A 125 -1.45 -3.65 4.90
N LEU A 126 -1.63 -3.78 3.59
CA LEU A 126 -0.86 -3.02 2.60
C LEU A 126 -1.77 -2.60 1.45
N ARG A 127 -1.61 -1.33 1.07
CA ARG A 127 -2.13 -0.75 -0.16
C ARG A 127 -0.96 -0.18 -0.92
N PHE A 128 -0.75 -0.66 -2.14
CA PHE A 128 0.15 0.00 -3.08
C PHE A 128 -0.59 0.28 -4.37
N ASP A 129 -0.55 1.53 -4.82
CA ASP A 129 -1.08 1.99 -6.11
C ASP A 129 0.05 2.68 -6.86
N ALA A 130 0.17 2.44 -8.16
CA ALA A 130 1.13 3.15 -8.99
C ALA A 130 0.59 3.38 -10.39
N GLU A 131 0.98 4.49 -11.01
CA GLU A 131 0.80 4.80 -12.41
C GLU A 131 2.14 5.23 -12.99
N ILE A 132 2.58 4.56 -14.04
CA ILE A 132 3.93 4.69 -14.59
C ILE A 132 3.82 4.82 -16.11
N THR A 133 4.40 5.89 -16.65
CA THR A 133 4.63 6.03 -18.09
C THR A 133 5.80 5.11 -18.46
N MET A 134 5.49 3.99 -19.10
CA MET A 134 6.48 2.99 -19.49
C MET A 134 7.18 3.42 -20.77
N ASP A 135 8.50 3.24 -20.79
CA ASP A 135 9.32 3.58 -21.94
C ASP A 135 9.00 2.70 -23.16
N LYS A 136 9.20 3.25 -24.35
CA LYS A 136 8.87 2.55 -25.59
C LYS A 136 9.74 1.31 -25.79
N ALA A 137 10.98 1.31 -25.32
CA ALA A 137 11.88 0.17 -25.49
C ALA A 137 11.33 -1.07 -24.76
N THR A 138 10.93 -0.92 -23.49
CA THR A 138 10.28 -1.98 -22.70
C THR A 138 8.96 -2.46 -23.32
N LEU A 139 8.21 -1.60 -24.01
CA LEU A 139 6.94 -2.03 -24.63
C LEU A 139 7.08 -2.71 -25.98
N THR A 140 8.20 -2.47 -26.69
CA THR A 140 8.43 -2.91 -28.08
C THR A 140 9.55 -3.92 -28.25
N GLU A 141 10.25 -4.27 -27.16
CA GLU A 141 11.21 -5.36 -27.14
C GLU A 141 10.57 -6.66 -27.67
N PRO A 142 11.31 -7.47 -28.47
CA PRO A 142 10.79 -8.70 -29.04
C PRO A 142 10.69 -9.82 -27.98
N TYR A 143 9.61 -9.78 -27.19
CA TYR A 143 9.31 -10.84 -26.23
C TYR A 143 8.82 -12.11 -26.91
N THR A 144 9.16 -13.28 -26.36
CA THR A 144 8.68 -14.55 -26.90
C THR A 144 7.18 -14.79 -26.62
N SER A 145 6.60 -14.07 -25.66
CA SER A 145 5.18 -14.12 -25.32
C SER A 145 4.72 -12.87 -24.57
N GLU A 146 3.41 -12.61 -24.59
CA GLU A 146 2.78 -11.56 -23.77
C GLU A 146 3.03 -11.75 -22.27
N ASN A 147 3.14 -12.99 -21.80
CA ASN A 147 3.45 -13.27 -20.40
C ASN A 147 4.85 -12.75 -20.01
N GLN A 148 5.84 -12.95 -20.89
CA GLN A 148 7.18 -12.40 -20.68
C GLN A 148 7.17 -10.87 -20.68
N LYS A 149 6.44 -10.25 -21.61
CA LYS A 149 6.25 -8.80 -21.64
C LYS A 149 5.69 -8.26 -20.32
N ARG A 150 4.66 -8.90 -19.78
CA ARG A 150 4.05 -8.53 -18.49
C ARG A 150 5.03 -8.65 -17.32
N ILE A 151 5.84 -9.71 -17.30
CA ILE A 151 6.89 -9.89 -16.28
C ILE A 151 7.97 -8.80 -16.42
N ALA A 152 8.39 -8.48 -17.65
CA ALA A 152 9.35 -7.43 -17.92
C ALA A 152 8.85 -6.06 -17.46
N ILE A 153 7.57 -5.74 -17.71
CA ILE A 153 6.92 -4.52 -17.21
C ILE A 153 6.98 -4.45 -15.67
N ILE A 154 6.71 -5.53 -14.96
CA ILE A 154 6.80 -5.57 -13.49
C ILE A 154 8.24 -5.31 -13.03
N ARG A 155 9.23 -5.96 -13.65
CA ARG A 155 10.65 -5.76 -13.31
C ARG A 155 11.07 -4.31 -13.53
N LYS A 156 10.73 -3.73 -14.67
CA LYS A 156 11.05 -2.33 -14.99
C LYS A 156 10.34 -1.35 -14.06
N SER A 157 9.10 -1.64 -13.67
CA SER A 157 8.37 -0.82 -12.70
C SER A 157 8.98 -0.84 -11.31
N LEU A 158 9.50 -2.00 -10.88
CA LEU A 158 10.25 -2.14 -9.63
C LEU A 158 11.59 -1.39 -9.70
N GLU A 159 12.28 -1.44 -10.84
CA GLU A 159 13.50 -0.66 -11.08
C GLU A 159 13.22 0.84 -10.94
N TYR A 160 12.22 1.38 -11.64
CA TYR A 160 11.84 2.79 -11.49
C TYR A 160 11.53 3.18 -10.06
N PHE A 161 10.76 2.36 -9.33
CA PHE A 161 10.46 2.63 -7.93
C PHE A 161 11.73 2.63 -7.06
N ARG A 162 12.67 1.71 -7.31
CA ARG A 162 13.96 1.65 -6.59
C ARG A 162 14.81 2.88 -6.88
N ASP A 163 14.89 3.29 -8.13
CA ASP A 163 15.65 4.47 -8.52
C ASP A 163 15.05 5.73 -7.88
N ASP A 164 13.73 5.90 -7.97
CA ASP A 164 13.04 7.06 -7.41
C ASP A 164 13.20 7.12 -5.88
N ILE A 165 13.00 6.01 -5.17
CA ILE A 165 13.12 6.00 -3.70
C ILE A 165 14.56 6.18 -3.23
N MET A 166 15.56 5.74 -4.01
CA MET A 166 16.97 5.92 -3.67
C MET A 166 17.37 7.41 -3.60
N GLN A 167 16.70 8.26 -4.37
CA GLN A 167 16.98 9.70 -4.38
C GLN A 167 16.50 10.41 -3.10
N VAL A 168 15.42 9.91 -2.48
CA VAL A 168 14.77 10.58 -1.33
C VAL A 168 14.89 9.82 -0.01
N ARG A 169 15.35 8.56 -0.02
CA ARG A 169 15.35 7.69 1.18
C ARG A 169 16.19 8.18 2.36
N GLN A 170 17.21 9.02 2.11
CA GLN A 170 18.13 9.47 3.17
C GLN A 170 17.46 10.42 4.16
N ASP A 171 16.38 11.07 3.73
CA ASP A 171 15.69 12.10 4.50
C ASP A 171 14.82 11.50 5.61
N ASN A 172 14.32 10.26 5.42
CA ASN A 172 13.32 9.68 6.32
C ASN A 172 13.33 8.14 6.36
N ARG A 173 13.36 7.58 7.57
CA ARG A 173 13.25 6.13 7.84
C ARG A 173 11.97 5.49 7.29
N ILE A 174 10.87 6.24 7.19
CA ILE A 174 9.60 5.76 6.63
C ILE A 174 9.79 5.40 5.16
N LEU A 175 10.56 6.19 4.40
CA LEU A 175 10.85 5.93 3.00
C LEU A 175 11.67 4.65 2.85
N ASP A 176 12.66 4.43 3.72
CA ASP A 176 13.45 3.20 3.76
C ASP A 176 12.58 1.96 4.05
N THR A 177 11.70 2.08 5.05
CA THR A 177 10.76 1.00 5.41
C THR A 177 9.78 0.72 4.27
N GLY A 178 9.24 1.77 3.64
CA GLY A 178 8.38 1.67 2.46
C GLY A 178 9.08 1.04 1.26
N ALA A 179 10.35 1.36 1.04
CA ALA A 179 11.20 0.77 0.00
C ALA A 179 11.34 -0.74 0.22
N MET A 180 11.69 -1.15 1.45
CA MET A 180 11.85 -2.55 1.82
C MET A 180 10.54 -3.33 1.61
N MET A 181 9.41 -2.81 2.09
CA MET A 181 8.11 -3.50 1.99
C MET A 181 7.62 -3.62 0.54
N THR A 182 7.83 -2.58 -0.26
CA THR A 182 7.51 -2.60 -1.69
C THR A 182 8.40 -3.61 -2.42
N ASN A 183 9.72 -3.58 -2.16
CA ASN A 183 10.67 -4.55 -2.73
C ASN A 183 10.27 -5.99 -2.40
N GLN A 184 10.04 -6.31 -1.13
CA GLN A 184 9.61 -7.66 -0.73
C GLN A 184 8.32 -8.09 -1.43
N THR A 185 7.36 -7.17 -1.58
CA THR A 185 6.09 -7.42 -2.26
C THR A 185 6.30 -7.76 -3.74
N PHE A 186 7.04 -6.93 -4.47
CA PHE A 186 7.32 -7.14 -5.89
C PHE A 186 8.17 -8.38 -6.14
N GLU A 187 9.22 -8.61 -5.35
CA GLU A 187 10.05 -9.81 -5.45
C GLU A 187 9.23 -11.09 -5.23
N ARG A 188 8.25 -11.04 -4.31
CA ARG A 188 7.35 -12.17 -4.11
C ARG A 188 6.43 -12.41 -5.30
N ILE A 189 5.91 -11.36 -5.92
CA ILE A 189 5.11 -11.44 -7.14
C ILE A 189 5.94 -12.03 -8.29
N LEU A 190 7.15 -11.50 -8.48
CA LEU A 190 8.09 -11.98 -9.50
C LEU A 190 8.46 -13.44 -9.27
N TYR A 191 8.72 -13.85 -8.04
CA TYR A 191 8.96 -15.26 -7.70
C TYR A 191 7.80 -16.18 -8.14
N VAL A 192 6.54 -15.78 -7.91
CA VAL A 192 5.37 -16.57 -8.34
C VAL A 192 5.30 -16.66 -9.87
N LEU A 193 5.61 -15.57 -10.57
CA LEU A 193 5.60 -15.51 -12.04
C LEU A 193 6.78 -16.25 -12.67
N ASP A 194 7.96 -16.23 -12.07
CA ASP A 194 9.14 -16.96 -12.55
C ASP A 194 8.94 -18.48 -12.39
N LYS A 195 8.24 -18.91 -11.33
CA LYS A 195 7.85 -20.31 -11.16
C LYS A 195 6.77 -20.76 -12.14
N SER A 196 5.88 -19.86 -12.54
CA SER A 196 4.81 -20.15 -13.51
C SER A 196 4.43 -18.90 -14.31
N PRO A 197 5.10 -18.66 -15.45
CA PRO A 197 4.86 -17.46 -16.26
C PRO A 197 3.42 -17.36 -16.78
N ALA A 198 2.73 -18.51 -16.90
CA ALA A 198 1.32 -18.56 -17.28
C ALA A 198 0.41 -17.79 -16.31
N PHE A 199 0.82 -17.56 -15.06
CA PHE A 199 0.04 -16.75 -14.12
C PHE A 199 0.05 -15.26 -14.44
N ALA A 200 0.91 -14.78 -15.34
CA ALA A 200 0.89 -13.40 -15.81
C ALA A 200 -0.41 -13.06 -16.56
N THR A 201 -1.14 -14.06 -17.06
CA THR A 201 -2.48 -13.86 -17.65
C THR A 201 -3.53 -13.38 -16.65
N ARG A 202 -3.27 -13.50 -15.35
CA ARG A 202 -4.21 -13.07 -14.29
C ARG A 202 -4.00 -11.62 -13.85
N LEU A 203 -2.94 -10.97 -14.32
CA LEU A 203 -2.58 -9.62 -13.90
C LEU A 203 -3.58 -8.57 -14.41
N ASP A 204 -4.13 -8.76 -15.60
CA ASP A 204 -5.14 -7.87 -16.20
C ASP A 204 -6.58 -8.24 -15.81
N GLU A 205 -6.78 -9.40 -15.17
CA GLU A 205 -8.09 -9.79 -14.66
C GLU A 205 -8.56 -8.88 -13.50
N PRO A 206 -9.87 -8.61 -13.34
CA PRO A 206 -10.40 -7.84 -12.21
C PRO A 206 -10.05 -8.40 -10.83
N LYS A 207 -9.85 -9.73 -10.74
CA LYS A 207 -9.48 -10.40 -9.48
C LYS A 207 -7.97 -10.32 -9.19
N GLY A 208 -7.15 -10.00 -10.20
CA GLY A 208 -5.71 -9.97 -10.12
C GLY A 208 -5.05 -11.34 -9.89
N LEU A 209 -3.73 -11.33 -9.86
CA LEU A 209 -2.91 -12.46 -9.44
C LEU A 209 -2.86 -12.52 -7.91
N THR A 210 -3.22 -13.66 -7.32
CA THR A 210 -3.03 -13.93 -5.90
C THR A 210 -1.60 -14.34 -5.59
N PHE A 211 -1.05 -13.84 -4.49
CA PHE A 211 0.25 -14.26 -3.96
C PHE A 211 0.20 -14.28 -2.42
N ASP A 212 1.26 -14.79 -1.79
CA ASP A 212 1.37 -14.84 -0.33
C ASP A 212 2.61 -14.07 0.12
N HIS A 213 2.42 -12.95 0.81
CA HIS A 213 3.48 -12.11 1.35
C HIS A 213 4.04 -12.72 2.63
N LEU A 214 5.37 -12.68 2.80
CA LEU A 214 6.07 -13.34 3.90
C LEU A 214 5.54 -12.97 5.29
N THR A 215 5.30 -11.68 5.52
CA THR A 215 4.90 -11.13 6.83
C THR A 215 3.43 -10.68 6.91
N LEU A 216 2.85 -10.26 5.77
CA LEU A 216 1.53 -9.65 5.72
C LEU A 216 0.43 -10.64 5.26
N GLY A 217 0.84 -11.84 4.82
CA GLY A 217 -0.05 -12.91 4.37
C GLY A 217 -0.57 -12.70 2.95
N LYS A 218 -1.76 -13.23 2.67
CA LYS A 218 -2.32 -13.28 1.31
C LYS A 218 -2.52 -11.89 0.72
N GLY A 219 -2.08 -11.74 -0.52
CA GLY A 219 -2.19 -10.53 -1.31
C GLY A 219 -2.70 -10.78 -2.72
N ARG A 220 -3.02 -9.69 -3.40
CA ARG A 220 -3.44 -9.65 -4.80
C ARG A 220 -2.78 -8.48 -5.50
N VAL A 221 -2.37 -8.70 -6.75
CA VAL A 221 -1.84 -7.67 -7.64
C VAL A 221 -2.61 -7.67 -8.95
N GLN A 222 -3.00 -6.47 -9.38
CA GLN A 222 -3.51 -6.21 -10.72
C GLN A 222 -2.55 -5.25 -11.42
N MET A 223 -2.35 -5.47 -12.71
CA MET A 223 -1.61 -4.62 -13.61
C MET A 223 -2.45 -4.39 -14.86
N LEU A 224 -2.73 -3.12 -15.16
CA LEU A 224 -3.42 -2.71 -16.37
C LEU A 224 -2.47 -1.90 -17.24
N LEU A 225 -2.44 -2.20 -18.54
CA LEU A 225 -1.67 -1.45 -19.53
C LEU A 225 -2.65 -0.71 -20.44
N ASN A 226 -2.60 0.62 -20.44
CA ASN A 226 -3.37 1.46 -21.35
C ASN A 226 -2.41 2.36 -22.13
N LYS A 227 -2.26 2.09 -23.43
CA LYS A 227 -1.21 2.68 -24.28
C LYS A 227 0.18 2.42 -23.69
N ASN A 228 0.81 3.45 -23.14
CA ASN A 228 2.10 3.42 -22.46
C ASN A 228 1.99 3.59 -20.94
N ILE A 229 0.78 3.75 -20.38
CA ILE A 229 0.59 3.90 -18.94
C ILE A 229 0.32 2.53 -18.34
N VAL A 230 1.16 2.14 -17.39
CA VAL A 230 1.00 0.95 -16.56
C VAL A 230 0.43 1.37 -15.22
N THR A 231 -0.70 0.76 -14.84
CA THR A 231 -1.34 0.96 -13.55
C THR A 231 -1.21 -0.29 -12.70
N PHE A 232 -0.62 -0.18 -11.51
CA PHE A 232 -0.57 -1.23 -10.51
C PHE A 232 -1.56 -0.96 -9.38
N LYS A 233 -2.21 -2.03 -8.94
CA LYS A 233 -2.99 -2.05 -7.70
C LYS A 233 -2.61 -3.32 -6.93
N ILE A 234 -1.99 -3.14 -5.76
CA ILE A 234 -1.61 -4.24 -4.86
C ILE A 234 -2.32 -4.06 -3.53
N ARG A 235 -2.90 -5.16 -3.04
CA ARG A 235 -3.65 -5.20 -1.78
C ARG A 235 -3.23 -6.44 -1.01
N ILE A 236 -2.85 -6.30 0.26
CA ILE A 236 -2.50 -7.41 1.14
C ILE A 236 -3.34 -7.36 2.41
N GLY A 237 -3.72 -8.53 2.94
CA GLY A 237 -4.58 -8.69 4.11
C GLY A 237 -5.97 -9.20 3.72
N ARG A 238 -7.02 -8.63 4.34
CA ARG A 238 -8.44 -8.93 4.00
C ARG A 238 -9.11 -7.75 3.28
N PRO A 239 -8.58 -7.26 2.14
CA PRO A 239 -9.28 -6.24 1.36
C PRO A 239 -10.61 -6.81 0.89
N LEU A 240 -11.71 -6.09 1.12
CA LEU A 240 -12.99 -6.49 0.54
C LEU A 240 -12.94 -6.47 -1.00
N PRO A 241 -13.79 -7.25 -1.67
CA PRO A 241 -13.85 -7.31 -3.13
C PRO A 241 -14.08 -5.96 -3.81
N LEU A 242 -14.72 -5.01 -3.11
CA LEU A 242 -15.12 -3.69 -3.64
C LEU A 242 -13.99 -2.66 -3.82
N ILE A 243 -12.75 -2.96 -3.41
CA ILE A 243 -11.65 -1.97 -3.46
C ILE A 243 -11.01 -1.85 -4.86
N TRP A 244 -11.34 -2.76 -5.78
CA TRP A 244 -10.79 -2.73 -7.15
C TRP A 244 -11.48 -1.70 -8.06
N ASP A 245 -12.70 -1.26 -7.72
CA ASP A 245 -13.62 -0.56 -8.63
C ASP A 245 -13.62 0.98 -8.55
N ALA A 246 -12.69 1.62 -7.83
CA ALA A 246 -12.52 3.06 -7.98
C ALA A 246 -11.74 3.34 -9.29
N LYS A 247 -12.50 3.60 -10.37
CA LYS A 247 -12.08 4.47 -11.47
C LYS A 247 -12.10 5.92 -10.99
#